data_AF-A0A919PIY7-F1
#
_entry.id   AF-A0A919PIY7-F1
#
_cell.length_a   1.000
_cell.length_b   1.000
_cell.length_c   1.000
_cell.angle_alpha   90.00
_cell.angle_beta   90.00
_cell.angle_gamma   90.00
#
_symmetry.space_group_name_H-M   'P 1'
#
loop_
_entity.id
_entity.type
_entity.pdbx_description
1 polymer ?
#
loop_
_entity_poly.entity_id
_entity_poly.type
_entity_poly.pdbx_seq_one_letter_code
_entity_poly.pdbx_strand_id
1 'polypeptide(L)'
;MRLLQRTFLVFLTAVLAVAVAPVAASADLPPAYHLTYQLLSSSPNYGMDPTCRSISIQLAARSYRVDAYYENQGVVRRPIVIATVYLEAAWYTWEDCLVPQVNRYVHVITLTSALHPSTPVSRQRTATEIDEGGWWGWGSALTPLT
;
A
#
# COMPACT_ATOMS: atom_id res chain seq x y z
N MET A 1 -19.94 66.55 -27.45
CA MET A 1 -19.48 65.87 -26.22
C MET A 1 -19.88 64.40 -26.32
N ARG A 2 -18.92 63.49 -26.16
CA ARG A 2 -19.02 62.06 -26.53
C ARG A 2 -19.76 61.25 -25.45
N LEU A 3 -20.78 60.50 -25.85
CA LEU A 3 -21.47 59.50 -25.03
C LEU A 3 -20.60 58.23 -24.91
N LEU A 4 -20.18 57.89 -23.68
CA LEU A 4 -19.47 56.63 -23.40
C LEU A 4 -20.45 55.45 -23.49
N GLN A 5 -20.22 54.55 -24.44
CA GLN A 5 -20.83 53.21 -24.47
C GLN A 5 -20.34 52.39 -23.27
N ARG A 6 -21.28 51.95 -22.42
CA ARG A 6 -21.03 50.94 -21.38
C ARG A 6 -21.16 49.55 -22.00
N THR A 7 -20.02 48.90 -22.22
CA THR A 7 -19.96 47.50 -22.65
C THR A 7 -20.21 46.59 -21.45
N PHE A 8 -21.36 45.91 -21.43
CA PHE A 8 -21.66 44.85 -20.47
C PHE A 8 -20.96 43.56 -20.94
N LEU A 9 -19.98 43.08 -20.16
CA LEU A 9 -19.38 41.76 -20.33
C LEU A 9 -20.25 40.71 -19.63
N VAL A 10 -20.85 39.80 -20.41
CA VAL A 10 -21.58 38.63 -19.93
C VAL A 10 -20.58 37.53 -19.60
N PHE A 11 -20.45 37.16 -18.32
CA PHE A 11 -19.70 35.98 -17.89
C PHE A 11 -20.58 34.73 -18.06
N LEU A 12 -20.27 33.87 -19.04
CA LEU A 12 -20.85 32.54 -19.16
C LEU A 12 -20.04 31.57 -18.27
N THR A 13 -20.55 31.22 -17.10
CA THR A 13 -19.99 30.15 -16.27
C THR A 13 -20.40 28.79 -16.83
N ALA A 14 -19.47 28.12 -17.50
CA ALA A 14 -19.64 26.74 -17.96
C ALA A 14 -19.63 25.79 -16.75
N VAL A 15 -20.79 25.20 -16.43
CA VAL A 15 -20.91 24.12 -15.45
C VAL A 15 -20.42 22.83 -16.11
N LEU A 16 -19.20 22.39 -15.79
CA LEU A 16 -18.75 21.04 -16.16
C LEU A 16 -19.54 20.02 -15.32
N ALA A 17 -20.51 19.36 -15.96
CA ALA A 17 -21.11 18.16 -15.43
C ALA A 17 -20.05 17.04 -15.43
N VAL A 18 -19.50 16.73 -14.26
CA VAL A 18 -18.65 15.54 -14.08
C VAL A 18 -19.57 14.33 -14.17
N ALA A 19 -19.60 13.68 -15.33
CA ALA A 19 -20.25 12.39 -15.51
C ALA A 19 -19.52 11.36 -14.62
N VAL A 20 -20.18 10.96 -13.53
CA VAL A 20 -19.72 9.86 -12.68
C VAL A 20 -19.95 8.57 -13.46
N ALA A 21 -18.92 8.09 -14.16
CA ALA A 21 -18.98 6.80 -14.81
C ALA A 21 -19.13 5.70 -13.75
N PRO A 22 -20.04 4.72 -13.94
CA PRO A 22 -20.16 3.59 -13.04
C PRO A 22 -18.87 2.77 -13.08
N VAL A 23 -18.25 2.56 -11.92
CA VAL A 23 -17.06 1.73 -11.76
C VAL A 23 -17.41 0.31 -12.19
N ALA A 24 -16.78 -0.15 -13.27
CA ALA A 24 -16.97 -1.50 -13.79
C ALA A 24 -16.67 -2.55 -12.72
N ALA A 25 -17.52 -3.58 -12.68
CA ALA A 25 -17.38 -4.72 -11.79
C ALA A 25 -16.00 -5.38 -11.94
N SER A 26 -15.21 -5.31 -10.86
CA SER A 26 -14.26 -6.33 -10.38
C SER A 26 -13.85 -7.40 -11.41
N ALA A 27 -13.01 -7.04 -12.37
CA ALA A 27 -12.16 -8.04 -13.02
C ALA A 27 -11.25 -8.67 -11.95
N ASP A 28 -10.89 -9.94 -12.10
CA ASP A 28 -9.86 -10.58 -11.28
C ASP A 28 -8.57 -9.76 -11.40
N LEU A 29 -8.33 -8.88 -10.42
CA LEU A 29 -7.15 -8.05 -10.40
C LEU A 29 -5.94 -8.97 -10.20
N PRO A 30 -4.84 -8.77 -10.94
CA PRO A 30 -3.62 -9.55 -10.74
C PRO A 30 -3.17 -9.42 -9.28
N PRO A 31 -2.45 -10.42 -8.74
CA PRO A 31 -1.88 -10.35 -7.39
C PRO A 31 -1.15 -9.03 -7.21
N ALA A 32 -1.55 -8.25 -6.20
CA ALA A 32 -0.84 -7.03 -5.87
C ALA A 32 0.45 -7.44 -5.15
N TYR A 33 1.61 -7.03 -5.66
CA TYR A 33 2.91 -7.30 -5.04
C TYR A 33 3.78 -6.06 -5.11
N HIS A 34 4.64 -5.86 -4.12
CA HIS A 34 5.72 -4.89 -4.21
C HIS A 34 6.97 -5.39 -3.47
N LEU A 35 8.13 -4.94 -3.93
CA LEU A 35 9.43 -5.27 -3.37
C LEU A 35 10.28 -4.00 -3.32
N THR A 36 11.00 -3.78 -2.23
CA THR A 36 11.94 -2.68 -2.06
C THR A 36 13.27 -3.22 -1.58
N TYR A 37 14.36 -2.63 -2.06
CA TYR A 37 15.71 -2.97 -1.62
C TYR A 37 16.29 -1.86 -0.76
N GLN A 38 16.98 -2.23 0.32
CA GLN A 38 17.70 -1.29 1.17
C GLN A 38 18.91 -1.93 1.85
N LEU A 39 19.86 -1.08 2.23
CA LEU A 39 21.00 -1.46 3.07
C LEU A 39 20.55 -1.48 4.54
N LEU A 40 20.61 -2.65 5.17
CA LEU A 40 20.31 -2.85 6.58
C LEU A 40 21.56 -2.78 7.43
N SER A 41 21.42 -2.21 8.62
CA SER A 41 22.45 -2.24 9.66
C SER A 41 22.54 -3.66 10.23
N SER A 42 23.75 -4.09 10.62
CA SER A 42 23.95 -5.31 11.41
C SER A 42 23.63 -5.13 12.90
N SER A 43 23.30 -3.91 13.33
CA SER A 43 22.96 -3.60 14.72
C SER A 43 21.75 -2.67 14.80
N PRO A 44 20.57 -3.10 14.28
CA PRO A 44 19.35 -2.33 14.42
C PRO A 44 18.96 -2.19 15.90
N ASN A 45 18.23 -1.13 16.20
CA ASN A 45 17.70 -0.84 17.52
C ASN A 45 16.46 0.04 17.41
N TYR A 46 15.72 0.18 18.52
CA TYR A 46 14.47 0.95 18.56
C TYR A 46 14.64 2.47 18.33
N GLY A 47 15.86 3.00 18.33
CA GLY A 47 16.14 4.41 18.02
C GLY A 47 16.32 4.70 16.53
N MET A 48 16.29 3.67 15.67
CA MET A 48 16.34 3.83 14.22
C MET A 48 14.92 3.97 13.66
N ASP A 49 14.76 4.80 12.62
CA ASP A 49 13.47 4.98 11.98
C ASP A 49 13.04 3.71 11.20
N PRO A 50 11.75 3.32 11.24
CA PRO A 50 11.22 2.32 10.33
C PRO A 50 11.30 2.78 8.88
N THR A 51 11.55 1.84 7.96
CA THR A 51 11.33 2.10 6.53
C THR A 51 9.94 1.61 6.16
N CYS A 52 9.08 2.49 5.67
CA CYS A 52 7.73 2.13 5.21
C CYS A 52 7.54 2.43 3.72
N ARG A 53 6.76 1.58 3.05
CA ARG A 53 6.26 1.76 1.69
C ARG A 53 4.74 1.70 1.74
N SER A 54 4.09 2.70 1.17
CA SER A 54 2.63 2.76 1.14
C SER A 54 2.16 2.92 -0.30
N ILE A 55 1.25 2.06 -0.72
CA ILE A 55 0.62 2.11 -2.04
C ILE A 55 -0.90 2.03 -1.93
N SER A 56 -1.58 2.68 -2.87
CA SER A 56 -3.03 2.58 -3.01
C SER A 56 -3.38 1.48 -3.99
N ILE A 57 -4.21 0.53 -3.57
CA ILE A 57 -4.66 -0.60 -4.38
C ILE A 57 -6.17 -0.70 -4.34
N GLN A 58 -6.78 -1.12 -5.45
CA GLN A 58 -8.18 -1.52 -5.46
C GLN A 58 -8.24 -3.04 -5.30
N LEU A 59 -9.15 -3.53 -4.46
CA LEU A 59 -9.35 -4.97 -4.25
C LEU A 59 -10.83 -5.33 -4.39
N ALA A 60 -11.08 -6.58 -4.79
CA ALA A 60 -12.40 -7.16 -4.87
C ALA A 60 -12.83 -7.75 -3.52
N ALA A 61 -14.13 -7.97 -3.33
CA ALA A 61 -14.64 -8.58 -2.10
C ALA A 61 -14.36 -10.09 -2.08
N ARG A 62 -13.27 -10.53 -1.41
CA ARG A 62 -12.91 -11.94 -1.25
C ARG A 62 -11.83 -12.15 -0.20
N SER A 63 -11.48 -13.42 0.05
CA SER A 63 -10.33 -13.80 0.87
C SER A 63 -9.02 -13.62 0.11
N TYR A 64 -8.03 -13.06 0.79
CA TYR A 64 -6.66 -12.88 0.29
C TYR A 64 -5.68 -13.57 1.23
N ARG A 65 -4.65 -14.18 0.66
CA ARG A 65 -3.46 -14.57 1.39
C ARG A 65 -2.47 -13.41 1.40
N VAL A 66 -1.99 -13.07 2.59
CA VAL A 66 -0.96 -12.05 2.81
C VAL A 66 0.38 -12.76 2.95
N ASP A 67 1.28 -12.51 2.01
CA ASP A 67 2.60 -13.13 1.93
C ASP A 67 3.69 -12.06 2.16
N ALA A 68 4.73 -12.38 2.93
CA ALA A 68 5.96 -11.59 3.04
C ALA A 68 7.09 -12.19 2.19
N TYR A 69 7.92 -11.34 1.62
CA TYR A 69 9.06 -11.68 0.77
C TYR A 69 10.32 -11.07 1.34
N TYR A 70 11.40 -11.84 1.29
CA TYR A 70 12.74 -11.37 1.61
C TYR A 70 13.72 -11.89 0.57
N GLU A 71 14.67 -11.06 0.20
CA GLU A 71 15.73 -11.39 -0.74
C GLU A 71 17.06 -10.89 -0.19
N ASN A 72 18.10 -11.72 -0.22
CA ASN A 72 19.46 -11.31 0.11
C ASN A 72 20.38 -11.77 -1.01
N GLN A 73 21.13 -10.82 -1.61
CA GLN A 73 22.09 -11.12 -2.68
C GLN A 73 21.51 -11.93 -3.86
N GLY A 74 20.27 -11.65 -4.28
CA GLY A 74 19.60 -12.37 -5.36
C GLY A 74 18.98 -13.71 -4.96
N VAL A 75 19.14 -14.13 -3.70
CA VAL A 75 18.50 -15.33 -3.15
C VAL A 75 17.16 -14.94 -2.54
N VAL A 76 16.08 -15.23 -3.27
CA VAL A 76 14.70 -15.04 -2.79
C VAL A 76 14.38 -16.13 -1.78
N ARG A 77 14.05 -15.73 -0.54
CA ARG A 77 13.49 -16.63 0.45
C ARG A 77 12.05 -16.97 0.06
N ARG A 78 11.62 -18.20 0.35
CA ARG A 78 10.24 -18.64 0.08
C ARG A 78 9.25 -17.63 0.69
N PRO A 79 8.14 -17.31 0.00
CA PRO A 79 7.14 -16.42 0.54
C PRO A 79 6.63 -16.98 1.88
N ILE A 80 6.55 -16.12 2.89
CA ILE A 80 6.07 -16.51 4.21
C ILE A 80 4.60 -16.09 4.27
N VAL A 81 3.73 -17.09 4.34
CA VAL A 81 2.30 -16.86 4.56
C VAL A 81 2.12 -16.30 5.97
N ILE A 82 1.59 -15.09 6.06
CA ILE A 82 1.41 -14.40 7.34
C ILE A 82 -0.01 -14.59 7.84
N ALA A 83 -0.98 -14.40 6.95
CA ALA A 83 -2.39 -14.48 7.29
C ALA A 83 -3.27 -14.73 6.06
N THR A 84 -4.51 -15.14 6.33
CA THR A 84 -5.61 -15.04 5.37
C THR A 84 -6.60 -14.01 5.90
N VAL A 85 -7.01 -13.07 5.06
CA VAL A 85 -7.91 -11.98 5.42
C VAL A 85 -9.05 -11.90 4.42
N TYR A 86 -10.28 -11.77 4.90
CA TYR A 86 -11.41 -11.42 4.04
C TYR A 86 -11.49 -9.90 3.92
N LEU A 87 -11.53 -9.40 2.70
CA LEU A 87 -11.58 -7.98 2.39
C LEU A 87 -12.85 -7.68 1.60
N GLU A 88 -13.44 -6.52 1.86
CA GLU A 88 -14.54 -5.95 1.08
C GLU A 88 -14.02 -5.28 -0.19
N ALA A 89 -14.91 -5.05 -1.17
CA ALA A 89 -14.54 -4.38 -2.42
C ALA A 89 -14.34 -2.88 -2.18
N ALA A 90 -13.09 -2.43 -2.16
CA ALA A 90 -12.75 -1.04 -1.85
C ALA A 90 -11.35 -0.66 -2.37
N TRP A 91 -11.03 0.62 -2.25
CA TRP A 91 -9.65 1.09 -2.25
C TRP A 91 -9.03 0.87 -0.87
N TYR A 92 -7.77 0.46 -0.86
CA TYR A 92 -6.99 0.26 0.35
C TYR A 92 -5.69 1.03 0.27
N THR A 93 -5.28 1.58 1.40
CA THR A 93 -3.87 1.92 1.65
C THR A 93 -3.20 0.68 2.19
N TRP A 94 -2.27 0.15 1.40
CA TRP A 94 -1.41 -0.95 1.80
C TRP A 94 -0.06 -0.38 2.21
N GLU A 95 0.22 -0.46 3.51
CA GLU A 95 1.47 -0.02 4.10
C GLU A 95 2.28 -1.23 4.53
N ASP A 96 3.53 -1.24 4.10
CA ASP A 96 4.49 -2.27 4.40
C ASP A 96 5.74 -1.64 5.02
N CYS A 97 6.01 -1.99 6.28
CA CYS A 97 7.06 -1.41 7.09
C CYS A 97 8.07 -2.45 7.57
N LEU A 98 9.35 -2.11 7.45
CA LEU A 98 10.44 -2.80 8.12
C LEU A 98 10.87 -1.99 9.35
N VAL A 99 10.54 -2.49 10.53
CA VAL A 99 10.71 -1.83 11.83
C VAL A 99 11.95 -2.39 12.52
N PRO A 100 12.98 -1.56 12.80
CA PRO A 100 14.14 -2.01 13.56
C PRO A 100 13.78 -2.27 15.03
N GLN A 101 14.32 -3.36 15.57
CA GLN A 101 14.35 -3.68 16.99
C GLN A 101 15.79 -4.07 17.37
N VAL A 102 16.05 -4.31 18.65
CA VAL A 102 17.39 -4.73 19.09
C VAL A 102 17.83 -6.00 18.35
N ASN A 103 18.85 -5.84 17.49
CA ASN A 103 19.51 -6.89 16.69
C ASN A 103 18.63 -7.59 15.65
N ARG A 104 17.48 -7.03 15.28
CA ARG A 104 16.63 -7.56 14.23
C ARG A 104 15.74 -6.51 13.60
N TYR A 105 15.23 -6.82 12.41
CA TYR A 105 14.15 -6.10 11.77
C TYR A 105 12.88 -6.94 11.75
N VAL A 106 11.77 -6.26 11.98
CA VAL A 106 10.43 -6.84 12.00
C VAL A 106 9.63 -6.28 10.85
N HIS A 107 9.02 -7.15 10.07
CA HIS A 107 8.21 -6.76 8.93
C HIS A 107 6.72 -6.71 9.33
N VAL A 108 6.10 -5.56 9.09
CA VAL A 108 4.73 -5.25 9.49
C VAL A 108 3.94 -4.80 8.27
N ILE A 109 2.85 -5.49 7.98
CA ILE A 109 1.97 -5.18 6.86
C ILE A 109 0.62 -4.73 7.39
N THR A 110 0.18 -3.56 6.95
CA THR A 110 -1.06 -2.93 7.37
C THR A 110 -1.92 -2.65 6.16
N LEU A 111 -3.20 -3.04 6.23
CA LEU A 111 -4.21 -2.69 5.25
C LEU A 111 -5.25 -1.81 5.91
N THR A 112 -5.47 -0.63 5.34
CA THR A 112 -6.49 0.32 5.77
C THR A 112 -7.47 0.54 4.63
N SER A 113 -8.75 0.20 4.85
CA SER A 113 -9.81 0.41 3.87
C SER A 113 -10.17 1.89 3.79
N ALA A 114 -10.41 2.40 2.59
CA ALA A 114 -10.97 3.74 2.40
C ALA A 114 -12.38 3.87 3.01
N LEU A 115 -13.08 2.75 3.23
CA LEU A 115 -14.37 2.70 3.94
C LEU A 115 -14.20 2.81 5.47
N HIS A 116 -13.02 2.44 5.98
CA HIS A 116 -12.68 2.44 7.40
C HIS A 116 -11.32 3.14 7.65
N PRO A 117 -11.18 4.43 7.32
CA PRO A 117 -9.87 5.10 7.27
C PRO A 117 -9.21 5.28 8.66
N SER A 118 -9.98 5.18 9.74
CA SER A 118 -9.49 5.37 11.11
C SER A 118 -9.00 4.08 11.77
N THR A 119 -9.26 2.91 11.19
CA THR A 119 -8.90 1.62 11.79
C THR A 119 -8.40 0.66 10.72
N PRO A 120 -7.18 0.12 10.84
CA PRO A 120 -6.70 -0.91 9.92
C PRO A 120 -7.63 -2.12 9.93
N VAL A 121 -8.02 -2.60 8.75
CA VAL A 121 -8.77 -3.85 8.61
C VAL A 121 -7.89 -5.07 8.86
N SER A 122 -6.57 -4.91 8.68
CA SER A 122 -5.58 -5.92 9.00
C SER A 122 -4.26 -5.26 9.37
N ARG A 123 -3.59 -5.79 10.39
CA ARG A 123 -2.22 -5.44 10.75
C ARG A 123 -1.49 -6.69 11.19
N GLN A 124 -0.55 -7.14 10.37
CA GLN A 124 0.15 -8.40 10.56
C GLN A 124 1.63 -8.16 10.80
N ARG A 125 2.23 -8.95 11.70
CA ARG A 125 3.67 -8.98 11.94
C ARG A 125 4.20 -10.33 11.46
N THR A 126 5.28 -10.34 10.70
CA THR A 126 5.93 -11.58 10.29
C THR A 126 6.59 -12.28 11.48
N ALA A 127 6.62 -13.62 11.45
CA ALA A 127 7.39 -14.42 12.40
C ALA A 127 8.87 -14.51 12.02
N THR A 128 9.20 -14.29 10.74
CA THR A 128 10.59 -14.27 10.25
C THR A 128 11.15 -12.87 10.34
N GLU A 129 12.29 -12.77 10.99
CA GLU A 129 13.00 -11.52 11.26
C GLU A 129 14.29 -11.48 10.41
N ILE A 130 14.80 -10.29 10.14
CA ILE A 130 16.11 -10.11 9.51
C ILE A 130 17.08 -9.67 10.60
N ASP A 131 18.05 -10.50 10.95
CA ASP A 131 19.03 -10.30 12.03
C ASP A 131 20.46 -10.03 11.50
N GLU A 132 20.64 -10.02 10.19
CA GLU A 132 21.90 -9.75 9.52
C GLU A 132 21.85 -8.41 8.75
N GLY A 133 22.96 -7.67 8.78
CA GLY A 133 23.13 -6.46 7.96
C GLY A 133 23.35 -6.79 6.49
N GLY A 134 23.35 -5.77 5.64
CA GLY A 134 23.66 -5.90 4.21
C GLY A 134 22.51 -5.48 3.29
N TRP A 135 22.64 -5.77 2.00
CA TRP A 135 21.65 -5.39 1.01
C TRP A 135 20.50 -6.40 0.97
N TRP A 136 19.31 -5.96 1.35
CA TRP A 136 18.12 -6.80 1.46
C TRP A 136 16.99 -6.26 0.60
N GLY A 137 16.34 -7.15 -0.15
CA GLY A 137 15.00 -6.96 -0.69
C GLY A 137 13.96 -7.39 0.33
N TRP A 138 12.89 -6.62 0.50
CA TRP A 138 11.75 -6.98 1.35
C TRP A 138 10.46 -6.36 0.78
N GLY A 139 9.34 -7.00 1.05
CA GLY A 139 8.04 -6.55 0.58
C GLY A 139 6.97 -7.60 0.77
N SER A 140 5.78 -7.36 0.24
CA SER A 140 4.64 -8.25 0.45
C SER A 140 3.80 -8.45 -0.80
N ALA A 141 2.97 -9.50 -0.79
CA ALA A 141 1.96 -9.77 -1.80
C ALA A 141 0.60 -10.06 -1.19
N LEU A 142 -0.44 -9.66 -1.92
CA LEU A 142 -1.83 -10.04 -1.67
C LEU A 142 -2.29 -10.95 -2.82
N THR A 143 -2.43 -12.23 -2.52
CA THR A 143 -2.87 -13.23 -3.49
C THR A 143 -4.35 -13.55 -3.24
N PRO A 144 -5.25 -13.30 -4.21
CA PRO A 144 -6.66 -13.68 -4.05
C PRO A 144 -6.77 -15.21 -3.92
N LEU A 145 -7.59 -15.65 -2.97
CA LEU A 145 -7.97 -17.05 -2.85
C LEU A 145 -9.25 -17.27 -3.66
N THR A 146 -9.24 -18.34 -4.46
CA THR A 146 -10.39 -18.78 -5.26
C THR A 146 -11.50 -19.33 -4.39
#